data_AF-F6H8F5-F1
#
_entry.id   AF-F6H8F5-F1
#
_cell.length_a   1.000
_cell.length_b   1.000
_cell.length_c   1.000
_cell.angle_alpha   90.00
_cell.angle_beta   90.00
_cell.angle_gamma   90.00
#
_symmetry.space_group_name_H-M   'P 1'
#
loop_
_entity.id
_entity.type
_entity.pdbx_description
1 polymer ?
#
loop_
_entity_poly.entity_id
_entity_poly.type
_entity_poly.pdbx_seq_one_letter_code
_entity_poly.pdbx_strand_id
1 'polypeptide(L)'
;GKLPKSNGIAWRGNSGLEDGKDLTDVKGGLVGGYYDAGDNIKFHFPMAYAMTMLSWSVIEYRHKYEAIDEYNHVRDLIKWGTDYLLLTFNSSASHIDKIYSQVS
;
A
#
# COMPACT_ATOMS: atom_id res chain seq x y z
N GLY A 1 -5.30 6.35 4.29
CA GLY A 1 -4.15 7.28 4.39
C GLY A 1 -4.49 8.65 3.82
N LYS A 2 -3.49 9.54 3.70
CA LYS A 2 -3.64 10.86 3.04
C LYS A 2 -3.59 10.72 1.52
N LEU A 3 -4.72 10.94 0.85
CA LEU A 3 -4.85 10.75 -0.59
C LEU A 3 -4.02 11.77 -1.40
N PRO A 4 -3.50 11.39 -2.58
CA PRO A 4 -2.82 12.32 -3.47
C PRO A 4 -3.80 13.36 -4.03
N LYS A 5 -3.27 14.55 -4.40
CA LYS A 5 -4.08 15.61 -5.02
C LYS A 5 -4.71 15.18 -6.35
N SER A 6 -4.10 14.20 -7.03
CA SER A 6 -4.57 13.60 -8.27
C SER A 6 -5.62 12.48 -8.07
N ASN A 7 -6.15 12.28 -6.85
CA ASN A 7 -7.18 11.27 -6.61
C ASN A 7 -8.42 11.54 -7.47
N GLY A 8 -8.73 10.61 -8.40
CA GLY A 8 -9.89 10.68 -9.28
C GLY A 8 -11.21 10.23 -8.65
N ILE A 9 -11.20 9.76 -7.40
CA ILE A 9 -12.38 9.20 -6.75
C ILE A 9 -13.02 10.23 -5.81
N ALA A 10 -14.03 10.95 -6.31
CA ALA A 10 -14.65 12.10 -5.62
C ALA A 10 -15.28 11.78 -4.26
N TRP A 11 -15.74 10.54 -4.05
CA TRP A 11 -16.37 10.10 -2.80
C TRP A 11 -15.37 9.56 -1.76
N ARG A 12 -14.07 9.50 -2.08
CA ARG A 12 -13.01 9.07 -1.16
C ARG A 12 -12.27 10.28 -0.59
N GLY A 13 -12.11 10.30 0.73
CA GLY A 13 -11.33 11.30 1.47
C GLY A 13 -10.15 10.70 2.25
N ASN A 14 -9.38 11.59 2.88
CA ASN A 14 -8.31 11.19 3.81
C ASN A 14 -8.91 10.37 4.96
N SER A 15 -8.24 9.27 5.32
CA SER A 15 -8.71 8.29 6.32
C SER A 15 -7.51 7.60 6.99
N GLY A 16 -7.71 7.04 8.19
CA GLY A 16 -6.66 6.31 8.92
C GLY A 16 -5.37 7.12 9.09
N LEU A 17 -5.49 8.40 9.48
CA LEU A 17 -4.35 9.32 9.63
C LEU A 17 -3.60 9.13 10.96
N GLU A 18 -4.24 8.45 11.90
CA GLU A 18 -3.75 8.17 13.24
C GLU A 18 -3.25 6.72 13.39
N ASP A 19 -3.29 5.96 12.30
CA ASP A 19 -2.93 4.54 12.26
C ASP A 19 -1.49 4.36 12.75
N GLY A 20 -1.31 3.60 13.82
CA GLY A 20 0.01 3.30 14.39
C GLY A 20 0.74 4.51 15.00
N LYS A 21 0.05 5.62 15.31
CA LYS A 21 0.69 6.82 15.88
C LYS A 21 1.39 6.59 17.23
N ASP A 22 0.89 5.64 18.00
CA ASP A 22 1.39 5.32 19.35
C ASP A 22 2.58 4.35 19.31
N LEU A 23 2.95 3.89 18.10
CA LEU A 23 4.11 3.02 17.89
C LEU A 23 5.39 3.85 17.95
N THR A 24 6.29 3.48 18.87
CA THR A 24 7.55 4.20 19.10
C THR A 24 8.63 3.88 18.05
N ASP A 25 8.48 2.78 17.33
CA ASP A 25 9.42 2.26 16.34
C ASP A 25 9.03 2.57 14.88
N VAL A 26 7.85 3.15 14.63
CA VAL A 26 7.39 3.54 13.30
C VAL A 26 7.21 5.06 13.21
N LYS A 27 8.23 5.74 12.70
CA LYS A 27 8.19 7.21 12.55
C LYS A 27 7.13 7.62 11.53
N GLY A 28 6.07 8.29 12.00
CA GLY A 28 4.97 8.76 11.15
C GLY A 28 3.78 7.79 11.07
N GLY A 29 3.82 6.68 11.84
CA GLY A 29 2.75 5.70 11.92
C GLY A 29 2.60 4.81 10.68
N LEU A 30 1.57 3.97 10.69
CA LEU A 30 1.19 3.04 9.64
C LEU A 30 0.05 3.65 8.79
N VAL A 31 0.28 4.86 8.28
CA VAL A 31 -0.67 5.63 7.46
C VAL A 31 -0.47 5.31 5.98
N GLY A 32 -1.53 4.96 5.26
CA GLY A 32 -1.46 4.55 3.85
C GLY A 32 -2.10 3.18 3.61
N GLY A 33 -1.66 2.49 2.58
CA GLY A 33 -2.09 1.13 2.25
C GLY A 33 -3.53 1.03 1.77
N TYR A 34 -4.00 -0.20 1.63
CA TYR A 34 -5.36 -0.54 1.22
C TYR A 34 -6.17 -1.11 2.38
N TYR A 35 -7.46 -0.79 2.42
CA TYR A 35 -8.41 -1.58 3.18
C TYR A 35 -8.67 -2.89 2.44
N ASP A 36 -8.82 -3.99 3.17
CA ASP A 36 -8.85 -5.33 2.60
C ASP A 36 -10.13 -5.59 1.79
N ALA A 37 -11.28 -5.19 2.34
CA ALA A 37 -12.59 -5.45 1.74
C ALA A 37 -13.59 -4.32 2.04
N GLY A 38 -14.79 -4.67 2.54
CA GLY A 38 -15.84 -3.72 2.92
C GLY A 38 -15.70 -3.14 4.33
N ASP A 39 -14.69 -3.59 5.08
CA ASP A 39 -14.29 -3.00 6.35
C ASP A 39 -13.16 -1.98 6.16
N ASN A 40 -12.70 -1.41 7.28
CA ASN A 40 -11.57 -0.48 7.29
C ASN A 40 -10.30 -1.14 7.89
N ILE A 41 -10.21 -2.47 7.85
CA ILE A 41 -9.07 -3.20 8.38
C ILE A 41 -8.03 -3.36 7.28
N LYS A 42 -6.76 -3.19 7.65
CA LYS A 42 -5.62 -3.47 6.78
C LYS A 42 -5.04 -4.82 7.14
N PHE A 43 -5.45 -5.87 6.43
CA PHE A 43 -4.82 -7.17 6.53
C PHE A 43 -3.60 -7.21 5.61
N HIS A 44 -2.39 -7.34 6.18
CA HIS A 44 -1.18 -7.18 5.37
C HIS A 44 -0.89 -8.40 4.49
N PHE A 45 -1.31 -9.60 4.90
CA PHE A 45 -1.11 -10.80 4.09
C PHE A 45 -1.85 -10.75 2.75
N PRO A 46 -3.19 -10.54 2.70
CA PRO A 46 -3.89 -10.38 1.43
C PRO A 46 -3.44 -9.15 0.65
N MET A 47 -3.08 -8.05 1.33
CA MET A 47 -2.50 -6.88 0.66
C MET A 47 -1.18 -7.20 -0.05
N ALA A 48 -0.25 -7.88 0.63
CA ALA A 48 1.03 -8.29 0.05
C ALA A 48 0.81 -9.22 -1.13
N TYR A 49 -0.10 -10.20 -1.00
CA TYR A 49 -0.49 -11.08 -2.11
C TYR A 49 -1.02 -10.30 -3.31
N ALA A 50 -1.94 -9.35 -3.10
CA ALA A 50 -2.48 -8.52 -4.18
C ALA A 50 -1.39 -7.69 -4.87
N MET A 51 -0.47 -7.09 -4.11
CA MET A 51 0.65 -6.33 -4.68
C MET A 51 1.63 -7.22 -5.44
N THR A 52 1.89 -8.44 -4.98
CA THR A 52 2.69 -9.43 -5.71
C THR A 52 2.03 -9.79 -7.04
N MET A 53 0.73 -10.10 -7.04
CA MET A 53 0.01 -10.48 -8.26
C MET A 53 -0.09 -9.33 -9.28
N LEU A 54 -0.34 -8.10 -8.84
CA LEU A 54 -0.31 -6.93 -9.71
C LEU A 54 1.11 -6.66 -10.25
N SER A 55 2.14 -6.79 -9.43
CA SER A 55 3.53 -6.62 -9.88
C SER A 55 3.90 -7.67 -10.93
N TRP A 56 3.53 -8.93 -10.71
CA TRP A 56 3.75 -10.00 -11.68
C TRP A 56 2.98 -9.74 -12.97
N SER A 57 1.71 -9.34 -12.91
CA SER A 57 0.94 -9.06 -14.14
C SER A 57 1.57 -7.93 -14.97
N VAL A 58 2.12 -6.89 -14.32
CA VAL A 58 2.84 -5.82 -15.01
C VAL A 58 4.15 -6.30 -15.63
N ILE A 59 4.90 -7.17 -14.95
CA ILE A 59 6.13 -7.77 -15.50
C ILE A 59 5.81 -8.59 -16.76
N GLU A 60 4.78 -9.43 -16.70
CA GLU A 60 4.41 -10.35 -17.79
C GLU A 60 3.78 -9.61 -18.98
N TYR A 61 2.89 -8.66 -18.70
CA TYR A 61 2.01 -8.05 -19.69
C TYR A 61 2.23 -6.55 -19.88
N ARG A 62 3.44 -6.04 -19.59
CA ARG A 62 3.79 -4.61 -19.71
C ARG A 62 3.24 -3.95 -20.98
N HIS A 63 3.49 -4.56 -22.14
CA HIS A 63 3.05 -4.04 -23.44
C HIS A 63 1.53 -3.85 -23.54
N LYS A 64 0.74 -4.69 -22.86
CA LYS A 64 -0.72 -4.57 -22.84
C LYS A 64 -1.17 -3.38 -22.00
N TYR A 65 -0.54 -3.15 -20.85
CA TYR A 65 -0.81 -1.98 -20.02
C TYR A 65 -0.43 -0.68 -20.73
N GLU A 66 0.69 -0.66 -21.45
CA GLU A 66 1.10 0.49 -22.26
C GLU A 66 0.14 0.75 -23.41
N ALA A 67 -0.36 -0.30 -24.08
CA ALA A 67 -1.30 -0.18 -25.19
C ALA A 67 -2.66 0.43 -24.80
N ILE A 68 -3.04 0.36 -23.52
CA ILE A 68 -4.28 0.94 -22.99
C ILE A 68 -4.04 2.17 -22.09
N ASP A 69 -2.81 2.69 -22.05
CA ASP A 69 -2.40 3.84 -21.22
C ASP A 69 -2.58 3.65 -19.69
N GLU A 70 -2.64 2.40 -19.22
CA GLU A 70 -2.79 2.07 -17.79
C GLU A 70 -1.46 1.76 -17.09
N TYR A 71 -0.35 1.76 -17.81
CA TYR A 71 0.96 1.36 -17.26
C TYR A 71 1.41 2.21 -16.07
N ASN A 72 1.21 3.53 -16.13
CA ASN A 72 1.58 4.40 -15.01
C ASN A 72 0.59 4.26 -13.85
N HIS A 73 -0.71 4.15 -14.14
CA HIS A 73 -1.73 4.01 -13.11
C HIS A 73 -1.55 2.72 -12.29
N VAL A 74 -1.32 1.56 -12.94
CA VAL A 74 -1.08 0.30 -12.21
C VAL A 74 0.19 0.36 -11.36
N ARG A 75 1.23 1.08 -11.82
CA ARG A 75 2.46 1.29 -11.04
C ARG A 75 2.21 2.19 -9.83
N ASP A 76 1.35 3.19 -9.94
CA ASP A 76 0.95 4.03 -8.82
C ASP A 76 0.16 3.23 -7.78
N LEU A 77 -0.70 2.30 -8.21
CA LEU A 77 -1.41 1.38 -7.31
C LEU A 77 -0.44 0.45 -6.57
N ILE A 78 0.48 -0.19 -7.30
CA ILE A 78 1.52 -1.04 -6.70
C ILE A 78 2.35 -0.23 -5.70
N LYS A 79 2.81 0.94 -6.12
CA LYS A 79 3.62 1.84 -5.30
C LYS A 79 2.89 2.23 -4.01
N TRP A 80 1.60 2.57 -4.08
CA TRP A 80 0.81 2.92 -2.90
C TRP A 80 0.77 1.79 -1.86
N GLY A 81 0.59 0.55 -2.30
CA GLY A 81 0.59 -0.62 -1.42
C GLY A 81 1.99 -0.97 -0.91
N THR A 82 3.01 -0.95 -1.76
CA THR A 82 4.37 -1.33 -1.36
C THR A 82 5.04 -0.28 -0.48
N ASP A 83 4.83 1.02 -0.74
CA ASP A 83 5.31 2.09 0.13
C ASP A 83 4.77 1.91 1.56
N TYR A 84 3.49 1.50 1.68
CA TYR A 84 2.89 1.17 2.97
C TYR A 84 3.51 -0.08 3.60
N LEU A 85 3.68 -1.17 2.85
CA LEU A 85 4.29 -2.41 3.37
C LEU A 85 5.71 -2.16 3.90
N LEU A 86 6.47 -1.25 3.29
CA LEU A 86 7.79 -0.84 3.79
C LEU A 86 7.75 -0.11 5.14
N LEU A 87 6.61 0.46 5.55
CA LEU A 87 6.43 1.03 6.89
C LEU A 87 6.21 -0.05 7.96
N THR A 88 5.80 -1.25 7.57
CA THR A 88 5.41 -2.32 8.50
C THR A 88 6.59 -3.02 9.16
N PHE A 89 7.81 -2.72 8.73
CA PHE A 89 9.06 -3.22 9.31
C PHE A 89 10.17 -2.19 9.08
N ASN A 90 11.32 -2.37 9.75
CA ASN A 90 12.48 -1.52 9.45
C ASN A 90 13.11 -1.93 8.12
N SER A 91 12.64 -1.33 7.02
CA SER A 91 13.09 -1.66 5.65
C SER A 91 14.56 -1.37 5.37
N SER A 92 15.23 -0.61 6.25
CA SER A 92 16.66 -0.28 6.15
C SER A 92 17.54 -1.11 7.08
N ALA A 93 16.96 -1.99 7.91
CA ALA A 93 17.72 -2.86 8.79
C ALA A 93 18.38 -4.02 8.03
N SER A 94 19.54 -4.47 8.52
CA SER A 94 20.20 -5.68 8.03
C SER A 94 19.54 -6.97 8.51
N HIS A 95 18.67 -6.88 9.52
CA HIS A 95 17.89 -7.99 10.07
C HIS A 95 16.49 -7.50 10.44
N ILE A 96 15.46 -8.29 10.11
CA ILE A 96 14.06 -7.97 10.40
C ILE A 96 13.60 -8.92 11.52
N ASP A 97 13.39 -8.36 12.70
CA ASP A 97 12.93 -9.05 13.91
C ASP A 97 11.45 -8.79 14.20
N LYS A 98 10.88 -7.73 13.61
CA LYS A 98 9.49 -7.32 13.80
C LYS A 98 8.85 -6.89 12.50
N ILE A 99 7.63 -7.38 12.27
CA ILE A 99 6.75 -6.97 11.18
C ILE A 99 5.35 -6.77 11.74
N TYR A 100 4.75 -5.61 11.50
CA TYR A 100 3.33 -5.40 11.72
C TYR A 100 2.54 -6.13 10.64
N SER A 101 1.55 -6.93 11.02
CA SER A 101 0.76 -7.75 10.09
C SER A 101 -0.68 -7.27 9.90
N GLN A 102 -1.13 -6.31 10.73
CA GLN A 102 -2.49 -5.80 10.71
C GLN A 102 -2.58 -4.39 11.32
N VAL A 103 -3.54 -3.59 10.83
CA VAL A 103 -4.04 -2.37 11.47
C VAL A 103 -5.58 -2.37 11.41
N SER A 104 -6.24 -2.03 12.52
CA SER A 104 -7.69 -1.97 12.66
C SER A 104 -8.17 -0.61 13.15
#